data_AF-A0A1I7L9L8-F1
#
_entry.id   AF-A0A1I7L9L8-F1
#
_cell.length_a   1.000
_cell.length_b   1.000
_cell.length_c   1.000
_cell.angle_alpha   90.00
_cell.angle_beta   90.00
_cell.angle_gamma   90.00
#
_symmetry.space_group_name_H-M   'P 1'
#
loop_
_entity.id
_entity.type
_entity.pdbx_description
1 polymer ?
#
loop_
_entity_poly.entity_id
_entity_poly.type
_entity_poly.pdbx_seq_one_letter_code
_entity_poly.pdbx_strand_id
1 'polypeptide(L)'
;MLHVPGMPEGVHVSFSPEDQPVSSPAQPERYTPPRLVGAGGTPSDALTALLDAHELAYGHALCSEAYGLPDLAERRQAEEEAFRALLHTPMHSDADRVAYAIAVISRQMYSLGDASATERDHPMAVAYRNLRFGEHAREPEEMRRVGRPADPETAADPTLSAIAASKAATAAFDAFEAELERYGKTSGWAAREGYLSDADLTAQKAVWKTVPTTLAGRRALVEYARAQVQRRTHPDGDVDDSAWLLSQILDAFAAMVDTGSAVRSLRSEASDASALIDVLEREWAAEIVGDREDRSDLSAEADARSDARMERRDALMAAAEALPAGSREARHAKALAFAWDASIMLWKADWTRDQYGTDGRLMIDLMDSLTGEPRVAHAAIPEVVALKTPNLNLSSYSVSQLCALFGVYERAEDHFYSAAWWPKLGETGSSLVTDEGDRCMALKDAVADELQKRKPVDTGDADERGEILMRRMLLRGDWDATAHQACSLRNEVAACQGKH
;
A
#
# COMPACT_ATOMS: atom_id res chain seq x y z
N MET A 1 -60.53 8.53 3.49
CA MET A 1 -61.42 8.14 4.62
C MET A 1 -61.59 6.64 4.59
N LEU A 2 -60.92 5.95 5.51
CA LEU A 2 -61.01 4.50 5.69
C LEU A 2 -61.69 4.25 7.04
N HIS A 3 -62.83 3.54 7.01
CA HIS A 3 -63.63 3.26 8.19
C HIS A 3 -63.14 1.94 8.81
N VAL A 4 -62.61 1.98 10.03
CA VAL A 4 -62.21 0.79 10.79
C VAL A 4 -63.33 0.46 11.80
N PRO A 5 -63.98 -0.72 11.74
CA PRO A 5 -65.05 -1.07 12.68
C PRO A 5 -64.49 -1.45 14.05
N GLY A 6 -65.02 -0.85 15.13
CA GLY A 6 -64.79 -1.34 16.52
C GLY A 6 -64.38 -0.33 17.59
N MET A 7 -64.34 0.98 17.32
CA MET A 7 -64.03 2.01 18.33
C MET A 7 -65.29 2.79 18.73
N PRO A 8 -65.49 3.11 20.02
CA PRO A 8 -66.61 3.95 20.47
C PRO A 8 -66.46 5.39 19.97
N GLU A 9 -67.55 5.95 19.45
CA GLU A 9 -67.63 7.33 18.98
C GLU A 9 -67.32 8.31 20.13
N GLY A 10 -66.35 9.22 19.92
CA GLY A 10 -66.11 10.36 20.83
C GLY A 10 -64.68 10.62 21.31
N VAL A 11 -63.68 9.84 20.89
CA VAL A 11 -62.27 10.09 21.28
C VAL A 11 -61.56 10.91 20.20
N HIS A 12 -61.46 12.22 20.41
CA HIS A 12 -60.56 13.09 19.63
C HIS A 12 -59.14 12.99 20.20
N VAL A 13 -58.22 12.37 19.47
CA VAL A 13 -56.78 12.44 19.75
C VAL A 13 -56.22 13.62 18.95
N SER A 14 -55.85 14.69 19.64
CA SER A 14 -55.17 15.85 19.07
C SER A 14 -53.66 15.61 19.16
N PHE A 15 -52.97 15.57 18.03
CA PHE A 15 -51.51 15.60 17.99
C PHE A 15 -51.07 17.06 17.81
N SER A 16 -50.72 17.70 18.92
CA SER A 16 -49.86 18.90 18.88
C SER A 16 -48.41 18.42 18.71
N PRO A 17 -47.66 18.91 17.71
CA PRO A 17 -46.22 18.74 17.71
C PRO A 17 -45.64 19.70 18.74
N GLU A 18 -45.12 19.16 19.84
CA GLU A 18 -44.23 19.92 20.72
C GLU A 18 -42.88 20.06 20.02
N ASP A 19 -42.59 21.29 19.58
CA ASP A 19 -41.24 21.76 19.25
C ASP A 19 -40.38 21.74 20.53
N GLN A 20 -39.71 20.62 20.79
CA GLN A 20 -38.50 20.63 21.61
C GLN A 20 -37.27 20.64 20.70
N PRO A 21 -36.46 21.71 20.68
CA PRO A 21 -35.21 21.71 19.93
C PRO A 21 -34.24 20.75 20.61
N VAL A 22 -34.10 19.56 20.01
CA VAL A 22 -32.96 18.68 20.27
C VAL A 22 -31.72 19.46 19.83
N SER A 23 -30.98 20.03 20.78
CA SER A 23 -29.65 20.58 20.50
C SER A 23 -28.77 19.42 20.05
N SER A 24 -28.58 19.30 18.74
CA SER A 24 -27.53 18.47 18.17
C SER A 24 -26.21 18.83 18.86
N PRO A 25 -25.42 17.85 19.32
CA PRO A 25 -24.09 18.13 19.84
C PRO A 25 -23.34 18.95 18.80
N ALA A 26 -22.77 20.08 19.22
CA ALA A 26 -22.04 20.98 18.33
C ALA A 26 -21.07 20.14 17.49
N GLN A 27 -21.23 20.19 16.17
CA GLN A 27 -20.25 19.61 15.26
C GLN A 27 -18.88 20.15 15.70
N PRO A 28 -17.86 19.29 15.89
CA PRO A 28 -16.53 19.76 16.21
C PRO A 28 -16.15 20.82 15.17
N GLU A 29 -15.65 21.97 15.62
CA GLU A 29 -15.20 23.04 14.73
C GLU A 29 -14.35 22.41 13.63
N ARG A 30 -14.79 22.55 12.37
CA ARG A 30 -14.08 21.97 11.23
C ARG A 30 -12.65 22.48 11.30
N TYR A 31 -11.72 21.55 11.47
CA TYR A 31 -10.29 21.84 11.45
C TYR A 31 -9.99 22.72 10.24
N THR A 32 -9.55 23.95 10.49
CA THR A 32 -9.17 24.89 9.44
C THR A 32 -7.65 24.80 9.32
N PRO A 33 -7.11 24.28 8.21
CA PRO A 33 -5.67 24.15 8.04
C PRO A 33 -4.97 25.51 8.24
N PRO A 34 -3.78 25.55 8.87
CA PRO A 34 -2.98 26.76 8.97
C PRO A 34 -2.80 27.38 7.59
N ARG A 35 -3.05 28.69 7.50
CA ARG A 35 -2.90 29.44 6.25
C ARG A 35 -1.43 29.39 5.82
N LEU A 36 -1.16 28.89 4.62
CA LEU A 36 0.18 28.83 4.05
C LEU A 36 0.73 30.25 3.91
N VAL A 37 1.86 30.50 4.56
CA VAL A 37 2.63 31.74 4.50
C VAL A 37 3.83 31.41 3.60
N GLY A 38 3.67 31.65 2.30
CA GLY A 38 4.51 31.16 1.19
C GLY A 38 5.96 30.76 1.49
N ALA A 39 6.41 29.68 0.83
CA ALA A 39 7.70 28.99 1.01
C ALA A 39 8.99 29.81 0.74
N GLY A 40 8.91 31.14 0.60
CA GLY A 40 10.05 32.02 0.29
C GLY A 40 10.97 32.35 1.48
N GLY A 41 10.98 31.54 2.54
CA GLY A 41 11.79 31.78 3.74
C GLY A 41 12.89 30.74 3.93
N THR A 42 13.91 31.06 4.72
CA THR A 42 14.84 30.06 5.27
C THR A 42 14.14 29.29 6.39
N PRO A 43 14.42 27.97 6.56
CA PRO A 43 14.00 27.25 7.75
C PRO A 43 14.50 27.94 9.01
N SER A 44 13.81 27.71 10.13
CA SER A 44 14.25 28.17 11.44
C SER A 44 15.58 27.54 11.82
N ASP A 45 16.44 28.30 12.51
CA ASP A 45 17.74 27.81 12.98
C ASP A 45 17.61 26.53 13.82
N ALA A 46 16.51 26.41 14.58
CA ALA A 46 16.22 25.21 15.37
C ALA A 46 15.97 23.98 14.51
N LEU A 47 15.16 24.09 13.43
CA LEU A 47 14.94 22.98 12.52
C LEU A 47 16.22 22.66 11.73
N THR A 48 16.94 23.68 11.25
CA THR A 48 18.22 23.48 10.56
C THR A 48 19.22 22.70 11.42
N ALA A 49 19.37 23.07 12.70
CA ALA A 49 20.27 22.34 13.60
C ALA A 49 19.88 20.87 13.80
N LEU A 50 18.58 20.56 13.80
CA LEU A 50 18.09 19.18 13.92
C LEU A 50 18.25 18.38 12.63
N LEU A 51 18.08 19.03 11.48
CA LEU A 51 18.38 18.45 10.18
C LEU A 51 19.87 18.10 10.08
N ASP A 52 20.75 19.04 10.40
CA ASP A 52 22.20 18.82 10.40
C ASP A 52 22.60 17.68 11.35
N ALA A 53 22.01 17.64 12.56
CA ALA A 53 22.27 16.57 13.53
C ALA A 53 21.80 15.20 13.02
N HIS A 54 20.62 15.13 12.40
CA HIS A 54 20.10 13.90 11.82
C HIS A 54 20.95 13.43 10.63
N GLU A 55 21.27 14.33 9.68
CA GLU A 55 22.09 13.99 8.51
C GLU A 55 23.48 13.50 8.92
N LEU A 56 24.10 14.14 9.91
CA LEU A 56 25.39 13.70 10.45
C LEU A 56 25.30 12.31 11.08
N ALA A 57 24.31 12.08 11.95
CA ALA A 57 24.11 10.78 12.61
C ALA A 57 23.80 9.67 11.60
N TYR A 58 22.96 9.97 10.61
CA TYR A 58 22.63 9.08 9.51
C TYR A 58 23.85 8.72 8.66
N GLY A 59 24.67 9.71 8.28
CA GLY A 59 25.94 9.48 7.59
C GLY A 59 26.90 8.59 8.39
N HIS A 60 26.98 8.78 9.71
CA HIS A 60 27.79 7.93 10.59
C HIS A 60 27.28 6.49 10.67
N ALA A 61 25.96 6.29 10.76
CA ALA A 61 25.34 4.97 10.77
C ALA A 61 25.58 4.24 9.44
N LEU A 62 25.32 4.90 8.30
CA LEU A 62 25.57 4.34 6.96
C LEU A 62 27.04 3.97 6.74
N CYS A 63 27.97 4.84 7.13
CA CYS A 63 29.41 4.55 7.04
C CYS A 63 29.77 3.29 7.83
N SER A 64 29.22 3.16 9.04
CA SER A 64 29.53 2.03 9.92
C SER A 64 28.95 0.73 9.40
N GLU A 65 27.78 0.78 8.78
CA GLU A 65 27.17 -0.36 8.10
C GLU A 65 27.99 -0.78 6.87
N ALA A 66 28.33 0.17 6.00
CA ALA A 66 29.08 -0.08 4.77
C ALA A 66 30.48 -0.68 5.04
N TYR A 67 31.11 -0.31 6.17
CA TYR A 67 32.44 -0.78 6.54
C TYR A 67 32.45 -1.85 7.64
N GLY A 68 31.29 -2.32 8.10
CA GLY A 68 31.18 -3.33 9.14
C GLY A 68 31.85 -2.95 10.47
N LEU A 69 31.75 -1.68 10.87
CA LEU A 69 32.34 -1.20 12.11
C LEU A 69 31.61 -1.77 13.34
N PRO A 70 32.33 -2.06 14.45
CA PRO A 70 31.75 -2.71 15.62
C PRO A 70 30.74 -1.84 16.39
N ASP A 71 30.71 -0.54 16.14
CA ASP A 71 29.83 0.46 16.78
C ASP A 71 28.53 0.73 16.00
N LEU A 72 28.19 -0.10 15.01
CA LEU A 72 26.97 0.06 14.20
C LEU A 72 25.69 0.21 15.03
N ALA A 73 25.54 -0.59 16.09
CA ALA A 73 24.36 -0.53 16.96
C ALA A 73 24.23 0.82 17.68
N GLU A 74 25.34 1.34 18.23
CA GLU A 74 25.36 2.64 18.92
C GLU A 74 25.07 3.79 17.95
N ARG A 75 25.57 3.72 16.71
CA ARG A 75 25.33 4.76 15.70
C ARG A 75 23.93 4.74 15.12
N ARG A 76 23.33 3.55 14.96
CA ARG A 76 21.90 3.46 14.61
C ARG A 76 21.04 4.05 15.72
N GLN A 77 21.35 3.76 16.98
CA GLN A 77 20.67 4.36 18.13
C GLN A 77 20.77 5.89 18.11
N ALA A 78 21.96 6.44 17.85
CA ALA A 78 22.16 7.90 17.75
C ALA A 78 21.40 8.53 16.57
N GLU A 79 21.35 7.84 15.43
CA GLU A 79 20.53 8.25 14.27
C GLU A 79 19.04 8.28 14.59
N GLU A 80 18.53 7.22 15.24
CA GLU A 80 17.13 7.11 15.63
C GLU A 80 16.74 8.23 16.62
N GLU A 81 17.61 8.54 17.59
CA GLU A 81 17.40 9.64 18.53
C GLU A 81 17.38 11.01 17.85
N ALA A 82 18.33 11.27 16.93
CA ALA A 82 18.37 12.50 16.17
C ALA A 82 17.14 12.65 15.26
N PHE A 83 16.73 11.55 14.61
CA PHE A 83 15.54 11.53 13.77
C PHE A 83 14.26 11.71 14.59
N ARG A 84 14.18 11.15 15.79
CA ARG A 84 13.05 11.37 16.72
C ARG A 84 12.96 12.83 17.16
N ALA A 85 14.08 13.47 17.46
CA ALA A 85 14.10 14.90 17.77
C ALA A 85 13.60 15.74 16.59
N LEU A 86 14.03 15.39 15.37
CA LEU A 86 13.51 16.01 14.14
C LEU A 86 12.00 15.80 14.01
N LEU A 87 11.53 14.54 14.10
CA LEU A 87 10.11 14.17 13.98
C LEU A 87 9.21 14.94 14.95
N HIS A 88 9.65 15.26 16.16
CA HIS A 88 8.79 15.90 17.16
C HIS A 88 8.94 17.42 17.26
N THR A 89 9.69 18.02 16.33
CA THR A 89 9.97 19.46 16.36
C THR A 89 8.79 20.30 15.87
N PRO A 90 8.46 21.39 16.58
CA PRO A 90 7.43 22.32 16.12
C PRO A 90 7.89 23.02 14.84
N MET A 91 7.05 23.04 13.81
CA MET A 91 7.30 23.77 12.57
C MET A 91 6.58 25.12 12.62
N HIS A 92 7.33 26.20 12.53
CA HIS A 92 6.81 27.56 12.72
C HIS A 92 6.53 28.28 11.40
N SER A 93 7.03 27.76 10.28
CA SER A 93 6.90 28.36 8.95
C SER A 93 6.66 27.30 7.87
N ASP A 94 6.24 27.74 6.68
CA ASP A 94 6.16 26.84 5.52
C ASP A 94 7.56 26.39 5.05
N ALA A 95 8.58 27.22 5.25
CA ALA A 95 9.97 26.83 5.04
C ALA A 95 10.39 25.66 5.95
N ASP A 96 9.98 25.70 7.23
CA ASP A 96 10.18 24.58 8.15
C ASP A 96 9.48 23.32 7.65
N ARG A 97 8.22 23.45 7.22
CA ARG A 97 7.43 22.30 6.73
C ARG A 97 8.05 21.66 5.50
N VAL A 98 8.53 22.45 4.54
CA VAL A 98 9.18 21.93 3.34
C VAL A 98 10.50 21.23 3.70
N ALA A 99 11.34 21.87 4.51
CA ALA A 99 12.62 21.28 4.91
C ALA A 99 12.44 19.98 5.73
N TYR A 100 11.49 19.99 6.65
CA TYR A 100 11.09 18.80 7.42
C TYR A 100 10.56 17.68 6.51
N ALA A 101 9.66 17.99 5.57
CA ALA A 101 9.09 17.00 4.66
C ALA A 101 10.17 16.34 3.80
N ILE A 102 11.09 17.14 3.24
CA ILE A 102 12.21 16.64 2.44
C ILE A 102 13.03 15.65 3.25
N ALA A 103 13.45 16.02 4.46
CA ALA A 103 14.30 15.17 5.30
C ALA A 103 13.64 13.85 5.70
N VAL A 104 12.37 13.89 6.14
CA VAL A 104 11.63 12.68 6.49
C VAL A 104 11.44 11.76 5.28
N ILE A 105 11.03 12.32 4.14
CA ILE A 105 10.81 11.56 2.91
C ILE A 105 12.13 10.93 2.44
N SER A 106 13.22 11.70 2.42
CA SER A 106 14.54 11.20 2.02
C SER A 106 14.99 10.03 2.89
N ARG A 107 14.88 10.11 4.23
CA ARG A 107 15.22 8.99 5.12
C ARG A 107 14.40 7.74 4.80
N GLN A 108 13.09 7.91 4.60
CA GLN A 108 12.16 6.80 4.38
C GLN A 108 12.35 6.13 3.01
N MET A 109 12.72 6.90 1.99
CA MET A 109 13.08 6.33 0.68
C MET A 109 14.27 5.37 0.74
N TYR A 110 15.24 5.61 1.62
CA TYR A 110 16.37 4.70 1.81
C TYR A 110 16.08 3.55 2.78
N SER A 111 14.95 3.59 3.50
CA SER A 111 14.49 2.55 4.43
C SER A 111 13.62 1.48 3.76
N LEU A 112 13.80 1.24 2.45
CA LEU A 112 13.05 0.34 1.55
C LEU A 112 12.83 -1.12 2.04
N GLY A 113 13.35 -1.51 3.21
CA GLY A 113 13.18 -2.83 3.82
C GLY A 113 12.19 -2.92 4.99
N ASP A 114 11.64 -1.82 5.51
CA ASP A 114 10.83 -1.90 6.74
C ASP A 114 9.34 -2.15 6.44
N ALA A 115 8.94 -3.42 6.48
CA ALA A 115 7.57 -3.86 6.26
C ALA A 115 6.59 -3.44 7.39
N SER A 116 7.06 -2.80 8.46
CA SER A 116 6.28 -2.41 9.65
C SER A 116 5.58 -1.05 9.56
N ALA A 117 5.58 -0.40 8.38
CA ALA A 117 5.09 0.96 8.17
C ALA A 117 3.56 1.23 8.28
N THR A 118 2.87 0.44 9.09
CA THR A 118 1.41 0.27 9.11
C THR A 118 0.76 0.87 10.33
N GLU A 119 1.55 1.22 11.33
CA GLU A 119 1.03 1.63 12.62
C GLU A 119 0.84 3.15 12.64
N ARG A 120 -0.17 3.61 13.39
CA ARG A 120 -0.45 5.04 13.61
C ARG A 120 0.79 5.82 14.09
N ASP A 121 1.69 5.07 14.69
CA ASP A 121 2.92 5.50 15.34
C ASP A 121 4.14 5.44 14.40
N HIS A 122 3.98 5.00 13.15
CA HIS A 122 5.04 4.96 12.17
C HIS A 122 5.55 6.38 11.83
N PRO A 123 6.87 6.60 11.65
CA PRO A 123 7.43 7.89 11.30
C PRO A 123 6.73 8.65 10.17
N MET A 124 6.28 7.96 9.11
CA MET A 124 5.56 8.62 8.01
C MET A 124 4.19 9.13 8.44
N ALA A 125 3.45 8.36 9.24
CA ALA A 125 2.15 8.79 9.76
C ALA A 125 2.30 9.95 10.75
N VAL A 126 3.34 9.91 11.61
CA VAL A 126 3.73 11.00 12.52
C VAL A 126 4.09 12.26 11.72
N ALA A 127 4.95 12.14 10.71
CA ALA A 127 5.36 13.26 9.89
C ALA A 127 4.22 13.89 9.09
N TYR A 128 3.34 13.06 8.50
CA TYR A 128 2.13 13.55 7.85
C TYR A 128 1.27 14.36 8.82
N ARG A 129 1.07 13.88 10.05
CA ARG A 129 0.28 14.61 11.06
C ARG A 129 0.93 15.93 11.47
N ASN A 130 2.24 15.95 11.66
CA ASN A 130 2.96 17.18 11.96
C ASN A 130 2.82 18.20 10.82
N LEU A 131 2.97 17.74 9.56
CA LEU A 131 2.85 18.59 8.37
C LEU A 131 1.43 19.12 8.17
N ARG A 132 0.42 18.26 8.32
CA ARG A 132 -0.98 18.57 8.01
C ARG A 132 -1.68 19.31 9.15
N PHE A 133 -1.42 18.89 10.39
CA PHE A 133 -2.17 19.35 11.56
C PHE A 133 -1.39 20.35 12.41
N GLY A 134 -0.06 20.45 12.27
CA GLY A 134 0.79 21.16 13.23
C GLY A 134 0.66 20.59 14.66
N GLU A 135 -0.01 19.44 14.80
CA GLU A 135 -0.14 18.73 16.05
C GLU A 135 1.19 18.07 16.33
N HIS A 136 1.80 18.37 17.48
CA HIS A 136 2.82 17.52 18.04
C HIS A 136 2.24 16.12 18.22
N ALA A 137 2.52 15.23 17.27
CA ALA A 137 2.09 13.85 17.40
C ALA A 137 2.71 13.28 18.67
N ARG A 138 1.86 12.79 19.58
CA ARG A 138 2.30 12.11 20.79
C ARG A 138 3.23 10.97 20.37
N GLU A 139 4.39 10.94 20.99
CA GLU A 139 5.41 9.93 20.75
C GLU A 139 4.85 8.50 20.86
N PRO A 140 5.13 7.63 19.87
CA PRO A 140 4.76 6.22 19.87
C PRO A 140 5.05 5.49 21.18
N GLU A 141 4.15 4.61 21.62
CA GLU A 141 4.40 3.82 22.84
C GLU A 141 5.62 2.91 22.71
N GLU A 142 5.90 2.42 21.51
CA GLU A 142 7.08 1.60 21.21
C GLU A 142 8.38 2.42 21.34
N MET A 143 8.37 3.69 20.91
CA MET A 143 9.53 4.59 21.04
C MET A 143 9.72 5.10 22.48
N ARG A 144 8.67 5.17 23.32
CA ARG A 144 8.80 5.55 24.75
C ARG A 144 9.67 4.58 25.57
N ARG A 145 9.93 3.37 25.06
CA ARG A 145 10.75 2.35 25.73
C ARG A 145 12.23 2.45 25.40
N VAL A 146 12.60 3.16 24.34
CA VAL A 146 14.00 3.44 23.99
C VAL A 146 14.61 4.26 25.13
N GLY A 147 15.53 3.66 25.89
CA GLY A 147 16.18 4.26 27.07
C GLY A 147 15.51 4.02 28.43
N ARG A 148 14.37 3.31 28.52
CA ARG A 148 13.73 2.96 29.80
C ARG A 148 14.07 1.52 30.23
N PRO A 149 14.43 1.25 31.49
CA PRO A 149 14.62 -0.11 31.98
C PRO A 149 13.33 -0.93 31.80
N ALA A 150 13.47 -2.15 31.28
CA ALA A 150 12.34 -3.00 30.89
C ALA A 150 11.37 -3.26 32.05
N ASP A 151 10.08 -3.15 31.78
CA ASP A 151 9.01 -3.57 32.69
C ASP A 151 9.11 -5.09 32.97
N PRO A 152 8.66 -5.56 34.14
CA PRO A 152 8.77 -6.96 34.54
C PRO A 152 8.06 -7.89 33.55
N GLU A 153 8.75 -8.99 33.20
CA GLU A 153 8.36 -10.00 32.19
C GLU A 153 6.88 -10.39 32.28
N THR A 154 6.11 -9.98 31.27
CA THR A 154 4.82 -10.57 30.96
C THR A 154 5.02 -12.06 30.68
N ALA A 155 4.15 -12.92 31.22
CA ALA A 155 4.21 -14.36 30.99
C ALA A 155 4.35 -14.66 29.48
N ALA A 156 5.37 -15.44 29.12
CA ALA A 156 5.70 -15.72 27.73
C ALA A 156 4.52 -16.41 27.02
N ASP A 157 4.25 -15.98 25.79
CA ASP A 157 3.17 -16.52 24.97
C ASP A 157 3.41 -18.03 24.70
N PRO A 158 2.42 -18.91 24.96
CA PRO A 158 2.57 -20.35 24.75
C PRO A 158 2.95 -20.73 23.31
N THR A 159 2.54 -19.93 22.31
CA THR A 159 2.89 -20.15 20.90
C THR A 159 4.40 -20.05 20.67
N LEU A 160 5.12 -19.20 21.42
CA LEU A 160 6.58 -19.09 21.29
C LEU A 160 7.29 -20.38 21.74
N SER A 161 6.81 -20.99 22.82
CA SER A 161 7.34 -22.28 23.28
C SER A 161 7.05 -23.40 22.28
N ALA A 162 5.86 -23.42 21.68
CA ALA A 162 5.50 -24.40 20.65
C ALA A 162 6.38 -24.26 19.40
N ILE A 163 6.62 -23.02 18.94
CA ILE A 163 7.50 -22.73 17.80
C ILE A 163 8.93 -23.18 18.09
N ALA A 164 9.45 -22.92 19.30
CA ALA A 164 10.79 -23.35 19.69
C ALA A 164 10.93 -24.88 19.66
N ALA A 165 9.92 -25.60 20.15
CA ALA A 165 9.88 -27.07 20.11
C ALA A 165 9.86 -27.61 18.67
N SER A 166 9.07 -27.02 17.77
CA SER A 166 9.06 -27.41 16.36
C SER A 166 10.39 -27.12 15.66
N LYS A 167 11.02 -25.97 15.90
CA LYS A 167 12.35 -25.66 15.34
C LYS A 167 13.40 -26.66 15.81
N ALA A 168 13.35 -27.09 17.08
CA ALA A 168 14.27 -28.10 17.61
C ALA A 168 14.04 -29.48 16.97
N ALA A 169 12.79 -29.90 16.77
CA ALA A 169 12.45 -31.16 16.11
C ALA A 169 12.90 -31.16 14.63
N THR A 170 12.65 -30.06 13.91
CA THR A 170 13.13 -29.84 12.55
C THR A 170 14.65 -29.92 12.46
N ALA A 171 15.38 -29.21 13.34
CA ALA A 171 16.84 -29.24 13.35
C ALA A 171 17.40 -30.64 13.64
N ALA A 172 16.71 -31.45 14.45
CA ALA A 172 17.09 -32.84 14.70
C ALA A 172 16.90 -33.73 13.46
N PHE A 173 15.84 -33.48 12.68
CA PHE A 173 15.60 -34.16 11.41
C PHE A 173 16.65 -33.76 10.36
N ASP A 174 16.91 -32.46 10.18
CA ASP A 174 17.92 -31.94 9.24
C ASP A 174 19.34 -32.48 9.57
N ALA A 175 19.68 -32.53 10.86
CA ALA A 175 20.96 -33.10 11.31
C ALA A 175 21.08 -34.60 10.98
N PHE A 176 19.96 -35.34 11.02
CA PHE A 176 19.91 -36.74 10.62
C PHE A 176 20.03 -36.92 9.10
N GLU A 177 19.40 -36.07 8.29
CA GLU A 177 19.58 -36.07 6.83
C GLU A 177 21.04 -35.81 6.44
N ALA A 178 21.68 -34.83 7.08
CA ALA A 178 23.11 -34.56 6.88
C ALA A 178 24.01 -35.74 7.29
N GLU A 179 23.63 -36.50 8.31
CA GLU A 179 24.31 -37.74 8.70
C GLU A 179 24.15 -38.83 7.63
N LEU A 180 22.94 -38.99 7.08
CA LEU A 180 22.67 -39.94 5.99
C LEU A 180 23.42 -39.60 4.72
N GLU A 181 23.51 -38.33 4.35
CA GLU A 181 24.28 -37.88 3.19
C GLU A 181 25.78 -38.21 3.36
N ARG A 182 26.31 -38.01 4.57
CA ARG A 182 27.73 -38.24 4.87
C ARG A 182 28.11 -39.72 4.96
N TYR A 183 27.28 -40.55 5.58
CA TYR A 183 27.63 -41.93 5.94
C TYR A 183 26.84 -42.99 5.17
N GLY A 184 25.85 -42.59 4.37
CA GLY A 184 24.92 -43.49 3.71
C GLY A 184 23.92 -44.13 4.67
N LYS A 185 23.06 -44.98 4.12
CA LYS A 185 21.99 -45.67 4.86
C LYS A 185 22.57 -46.80 5.74
N THR A 186 22.59 -46.63 7.05
CA THR A 186 23.03 -47.64 8.04
C THR A 186 21.89 -48.57 8.46
N SER A 187 22.18 -49.72 9.08
CA SER A 187 21.11 -50.52 9.68
C SER A 187 20.32 -49.70 10.72
N GLY A 188 18.99 -49.76 10.64
CA GLY A 188 18.09 -49.00 11.52
C GLY A 188 17.77 -47.56 11.08
N TRP A 189 18.33 -47.08 9.96
CA TRP A 189 18.08 -45.71 9.46
C TRP A 189 16.59 -45.40 9.31
N ALA A 190 15.80 -46.30 8.70
CA ALA A 190 14.37 -46.12 8.48
C ALA A 190 13.56 -45.99 9.79
N ALA A 191 13.96 -46.70 10.85
CA ALA A 191 13.30 -46.59 12.14
C ALA A 191 13.60 -45.24 12.82
N ARG A 192 14.84 -44.73 12.67
CA ARG A 192 15.25 -43.42 13.18
C ARG A 192 14.61 -42.28 12.39
N GLU A 193 14.54 -42.40 11.07
CA GLU A 193 13.85 -41.47 10.17
C GLU A 193 12.37 -41.36 10.55
N GLY A 194 11.67 -42.49 10.68
CA GLY A 194 10.26 -42.51 11.09
C GLY A 194 10.04 -41.83 12.44
N TYR A 195 10.88 -42.10 13.44
CA TYR A 195 10.80 -41.46 14.75
C TYR A 195 11.00 -39.94 14.69
N LEU A 196 12.00 -39.47 13.94
CA LEU A 196 12.28 -38.02 13.83
C LEU A 196 11.21 -37.31 13.00
N SER A 197 10.72 -37.95 11.94
CA SER A 197 9.61 -37.44 11.13
C SER A 197 8.32 -37.30 11.96
N ASP A 198 7.97 -38.33 12.74
CA ASP A 198 6.82 -38.29 13.65
C ASP A 198 6.97 -37.20 14.73
N ALA A 199 8.18 -37.03 15.27
CA ALA A 199 8.48 -35.99 16.25
C ALA A 199 8.34 -34.58 15.66
N ASP A 200 8.88 -34.35 14.45
CA ASP A 200 8.76 -33.07 13.75
C ASP A 200 7.30 -32.77 13.42
N LEU A 201 6.58 -33.72 12.80
CA LEU A 201 5.16 -33.56 12.48
C LEU A 201 4.30 -33.29 13.73
N THR A 202 4.60 -33.95 14.85
CA THR A 202 3.91 -33.74 16.12
C THR A 202 4.15 -32.33 16.66
N ALA A 203 5.39 -31.84 16.61
CA ALA A 203 5.74 -30.51 17.06
C ALA A 203 5.13 -29.42 16.15
N GLN A 204 5.14 -29.63 14.83
CA GLN A 204 4.47 -28.71 13.89
C GLN A 204 2.95 -28.63 14.17
N LYS A 205 2.28 -29.77 14.38
CA LYS A 205 0.85 -29.81 14.76
C LYS A 205 0.59 -29.08 16.08
N ALA A 206 1.52 -29.12 17.03
CA ALA A 206 1.38 -28.40 18.30
C ALA A 206 1.41 -26.88 18.09
N VAL A 207 2.23 -26.36 17.17
CA VAL A 207 2.25 -24.93 16.81
C VAL A 207 0.88 -24.49 16.31
N TRP A 208 0.30 -25.21 15.35
CA TRP A 208 -0.98 -24.87 14.73
C TRP A 208 -2.18 -24.97 15.68
N LYS A 209 -2.09 -25.83 16.70
CA LYS A 209 -3.11 -25.96 17.75
C LYS A 209 -2.99 -24.92 18.87
N THR A 210 -1.84 -24.26 19.00
CA THR A 210 -1.58 -23.33 20.10
C THR A 210 -2.07 -21.93 19.72
N VAL A 211 -3.11 -21.45 20.41
CA VAL A 211 -3.68 -20.13 20.16
C VAL A 211 -2.77 -19.04 20.74
N PRO A 212 -2.25 -18.11 19.92
CA PRO A 212 -1.43 -17.01 20.41
C PRO A 212 -2.28 -16.05 21.24
N THR A 213 -1.78 -15.66 22.41
CA THR A 213 -2.50 -14.80 23.38
C THR A 213 -1.99 -13.37 23.40
N THR A 214 -0.81 -13.13 22.82
CA THR A 214 -0.12 -11.85 22.75
C THR A 214 0.11 -11.43 21.30
N LEU A 215 0.42 -10.14 21.08
CA LEU A 215 0.81 -9.65 19.77
C LEU A 215 2.12 -10.30 19.27
N ALA A 216 3.08 -10.51 20.19
CA ALA A 216 4.34 -11.16 19.87
C ALA A 216 4.14 -12.62 19.40
N GLY A 217 3.27 -13.38 20.08
CA GLY A 217 2.90 -14.74 19.66
C GLY A 217 2.23 -14.79 18.29
N ARG A 218 1.35 -13.83 17.98
CA ARG A 218 0.72 -13.72 16.65
C ARG A 218 1.75 -13.45 15.55
N ARG A 219 2.66 -12.49 15.77
CA ARG A 219 3.74 -12.18 14.80
C ARG A 219 4.64 -13.41 14.58
N ALA A 220 5.03 -14.08 15.66
CA ALA A 220 5.86 -15.30 15.57
C ALA A 220 5.17 -16.46 14.82
N LEU A 221 3.85 -16.63 14.97
CA LEU A 221 3.09 -17.64 14.24
C LEU A 221 3.08 -17.38 12.72
N VAL A 222 2.96 -16.11 12.32
CA VAL A 222 3.00 -15.71 10.90
C VAL A 222 4.39 -15.97 10.30
N GLU A 223 5.46 -15.61 11.03
CA GLU A 223 6.82 -15.89 10.58
C GLU A 223 7.09 -17.39 10.46
N TYR A 224 6.62 -18.17 11.44
CA TYR A 224 6.70 -19.63 11.41
C TYR A 224 5.95 -20.21 10.19
N ALA A 225 4.75 -19.69 9.88
CA ALA A 225 4.01 -20.08 8.69
C ALA A 225 4.77 -19.83 7.39
N ARG A 226 5.36 -18.63 7.25
CA ARG A 226 6.18 -18.29 6.08
C ARG A 226 7.37 -19.23 5.93
N ALA A 227 8.06 -19.55 7.02
CA ALA A 227 9.19 -20.48 7.01
C ALA A 227 8.76 -21.89 6.58
N GLN A 228 7.60 -22.38 7.03
CA GLN A 228 7.06 -23.68 6.62
C GLN A 228 6.69 -23.71 5.14
N VAL A 229 6.08 -22.64 4.61
CA VAL A 229 5.80 -22.53 3.17
C VAL A 229 7.09 -22.59 2.37
N GLN A 230 8.07 -21.75 2.72
CA GLN A 230 9.35 -21.69 2.00
C GLN A 230 10.08 -23.05 1.97
N ARG A 231 10.02 -23.80 3.07
CA ARG A 231 10.63 -25.14 3.15
C ARG A 231 9.93 -26.15 2.23
N ARG A 232 8.61 -26.07 2.06
CA ARG A 232 7.83 -27.00 1.23
C ARG A 232 7.77 -26.62 -0.25
N THR A 233 7.99 -25.34 -0.58
CA THR A 233 8.07 -24.86 -1.96
C THR A 233 9.42 -25.14 -2.64
N HIS A 234 10.31 -25.93 -2.02
CA HIS A 234 11.52 -26.41 -2.69
C HIS A 234 11.11 -27.26 -3.91
N PRO A 235 11.81 -27.18 -5.07
CA PRO A 235 11.42 -27.83 -6.33
C PRO A 235 11.24 -29.35 -6.29
N ASP A 236 11.63 -30.01 -5.20
CA ASP A 236 11.47 -31.45 -4.97
C ASP A 236 10.26 -31.78 -4.06
N GLY A 237 9.51 -30.78 -3.59
CA GLY A 237 8.37 -30.94 -2.71
C GLY A 237 7.12 -31.43 -3.46
N ASP A 238 6.44 -32.42 -2.88
CA ASP A 238 5.18 -32.94 -3.42
C ASP A 238 4.06 -31.88 -3.33
N VAL A 239 3.26 -31.76 -4.39
CA VAL A 239 2.19 -30.74 -4.49
C VAL A 239 1.13 -30.96 -3.41
N ASP A 240 0.92 -32.21 -2.99
CA ASP A 240 -0.04 -32.60 -1.96
C ASP A 240 0.33 -32.05 -0.56
N ASP A 241 1.62 -31.83 -0.28
CA ASP A 241 2.09 -31.29 1.00
C ASP A 241 1.81 -29.79 1.16
N SER A 242 1.62 -29.08 0.05
CA SER A 242 1.31 -27.65 0.03
C SER A 242 -0.16 -27.40 0.37
N ALA A 243 -1.07 -28.25 -0.12
CA ALA A 243 -2.51 -28.18 0.19
C ALA A 243 -2.79 -28.44 1.68
N TRP A 244 -2.11 -29.43 2.27
CA TRP A 244 -2.22 -29.70 3.71
C TRP A 244 -1.73 -28.53 4.56
N LEU A 245 -0.58 -27.93 4.21
CA LEU A 245 -0.03 -26.78 4.94
C LEU A 245 -0.94 -25.57 4.83
N LEU A 246 -1.47 -25.29 3.63
CA LEU A 246 -2.42 -24.20 3.42
C LEU A 246 -3.69 -24.39 4.26
N SER A 247 -4.24 -25.60 4.33
CA SER A 247 -5.38 -25.92 5.19
C SER A 247 -5.09 -25.62 6.67
N GLN A 248 -3.91 -26.00 7.18
CA GLN A 248 -3.54 -25.74 8.58
C GLN A 248 -3.36 -24.25 8.89
N ILE A 249 -2.78 -23.51 7.93
CA ILE A 249 -2.64 -22.06 8.02
C ILE A 249 -4.03 -21.41 8.06
N LEU A 250 -4.93 -21.81 7.18
CA LEU A 250 -6.30 -21.31 7.13
C LEU A 250 -7.10 -21.67 8.39
N ASP A 251 -6.93 -22.86 8.95
CA ASP A 251 -7.57 -23.27 10.21
C ASP A 251 -7.04 -22.45 11.41
N ALA A 252 -5.74 -22.18 11.47
CA ALA A 252 -5.16 -21.30 12.49
C ALA A 252 -5.68 -19.86 12.37
N PHE A 253 -5.80 -19.34 11.13
CA PHE A 253 -6.44 -18.04 10.88
C PHE A 253 -7.91 -18.03 11.24
N ALA A 254 -8.66 -19.08 10.89
CA ALA A 254 -10.05 -19.24 11.24
C ALA A 254 -10.25 -19.27 12.76
N ALA A 255 -9.43 -20.01 13.52
CA ALA A 255 -9.48 -20.03 14.98
C ALA A 255 -9.16 -18.66 15.62
N MET A 256 -8.29 -17.85 14.99
CA MET A 256 -8.06 -16.46 15.41
C MET A 256 -9.29 -15.57 15.17
N VAL A 257 -10.08 -15.84 14.13
CA VAL A 257 -11.28 -15.07 13.74
C VAL A 257 -12.55 -15.55 14.47
N ASP A 258 -12.68 -16.85 14.75
CA ASP A 258 -13.86 -17.50 15.35
C ASP A 258 -14.00 -17.21 16.85
N THR A 259 -13.12 -16.38 17.41
CA THR A 259 -13.39 -15.68 18.68
C THR A 259 -14.49 -14.60 18.55
N GLY A 260 -15.03 -14.37 17.34
CA GLY A 260 -16.21 -13.53 17.06
C GLY A 260 -17.43 -14.32 16.49
N SER A 261 -18.44 -14.57 17.33
CA SER A 261 -19.60 -15.49 17.19
C SER A 261 -20.64 -15.25 16.05
N ALA A 262 -20.39 -14.58 14.93
CA ALA A 262 -21.50 -14.03 14.11
C ALA A 262 -21.85 -14.68 12.73
N VAL A 263 -21.14 -15.67 12.18
CA VAL A 263 -21.29 -15.98 10.72
C VAL A 263 -21.49 -17.47 10.39
N ARG A 264 -22.74 -17.98 10.47
CA ARG A 264 -23.03 -19.40 10.12
C ARG A 264 -24.16 -19.64 9.10
N SER A 265 -24.82 -18.61 8.57
CA SER A 265 -26.06 -18.78 7.77
C SER A 265 -25.97 -18.55 6.24
N LEU A 266 -24.82 -18.20 5.66
CA LEU A 266 -24.70 -17.81 4.23
C LEU A 266 -24.18 -18.91 3.27
N ARG A 267 -24.06 -20.16 3.72
CA ARG A 267 -23.14 -21.15 3.11
C ARG A 267 -23.66 -21.96 1.90
N SER A 268 -24.94 -21.86 1.52
CA SER A 268 -25.54 -22.79 0.52
C SER A 268 -25.52 -22.30 -0.94
N GLU A 269 -25.63 -20.99 -1.20
CA GLU A 269 -25.68 -20.44 -2.57
C GLU A 269 -24.30 -20.08 -3.13
N ALA A 270 -23.30 -19.90 -2.26
CA ALA A 270 -21.91 -19.70 -2.63
C ALA A 270 -21.22 -20.97 -3.19
N SER A 271 -21.83 -22.14 -2.98
CA SER A 271 -21.22 -23.44 -3.30
C SER A 271 -21.16 -23.72 -4.82
N ASP A 272 -22.21 -23.36 -5.57
CA ASP A 272 -22.28 -23.65 -7.01
C ASP A 272 -21.40 -22.67 -7.82
N ALA A 273 -21.32 -21.42 -7.36
CA ALA A 273 -20.44 -20.40 -7.89
C ALA A 273 -18.96 -20.72 -7.70
N SER A 274 -18.60 -21.21 -6.50
CA SER A 274 -17.24 -21.63 -6.19
C SER A 274 -16.82 -22.84 -7.02
N ALA A 275 -17.72 -23.80 -7.22
CA ALA A 275 -17.45 -24.99 -8.04
C ALA A 275 -17.17 -24.64 -9.51
N LEU A 276 -17.85 -23.63 -10.07
CA LEU A 276 -17.60 -23.15 -11.43
C LEU A 276 -16.22 -22.48 -11.55
N ILE A 277 -15.80 -21.74 -10.53
CA ILE A 277 -14.49 -21.08 -10.49
C ILE A 277 -13.35 -22.08 -10.38
N ASP A 278 -13.50 -23.08 -9.51
CA ASP A 278 -12.48 -24.13 -9.34
C ASP A 278 -12.27 -24.95 -10.62
N VAL A 279 -13.30 -25.08 -11.47
CA VAL A 279 -13.19 -25.72 -12.79
C VAL A 279 -12.45 -24.82 -13.76
N LEU A 280 -12.80 -23.53 -13.81
CA LEU A 280 -12.19 -22.55 -14.71
C LEU A 280 -10.72 -22.28 -14.37
N GLU A 281 -10.34 -22.30 -13.09
CA GLU A 281 -8.95 -22.16 -12.63
C GLU A 281 -8.08 -23.36 -13.05
N ARG A 282 -8.61 -24.59 -12.91
CA ARG A 282 -7.89 -25.80 -13.32
C ARG A 282 -7.70 -25.91 -14.82
N GLU A 283 -8.73 -25.55 -15.58
CA GLU A 283 -8.63 -25.52 -17.04
C GLU A 283 -7.65 -24.44 -17.52
N TRP A 284 -7.63 -23.27 -16.86
CA TRP A 284 -6.66 -22.21 -17.12
C TRP A 284 -5.22 -22.63 -16.85
N ALA A 285 -4.95 -23.26 -15.70
CA ALA A 285 -3.60 -23.75 -15.38
C ALA A 285 -3.08 -24.74 -16.43
N ALA A 286 -3.95 -25.58 -16.99
CA ALA A 286 -3.62 -26.49 -18.08
C ALA A 286 -3.34 -25.74 -19.41
N GLU A 287 -4.08 -24.67 -19.69
CA GLU A 287 -3.95 -23.89 -20.93
C GLU A 287 -2.67 -23.02 -20.94
N ILE A 288 -2.28 -22.42 -19.80
CA ILE A 288 -1.02 -21.65 -19.69
C ILE A 288 0.21 -22.49 -20.03
N VAL A 289 0.18 -23.77 -19.63
CA VAL A 289 1.29 -24.69 -19.86
C VAL A 289 1.45 -25.02 -21.35
N GLY A 290 0.38 -24.93 -22.15
CA GLY A 290 0.42 -25.10 -23.61
C GLY A 290 0.77 -23.83 -24.40
N ASP A 291 0.49 -22.65 -23.87
CA ASP A 291 0.42 -21.36 -24.59
C ASP A 291 1.79 -20.79 -25.04
N ARG A 292 2.92 -21.38 -24.60
CA ARG A 292 4.28 -20.93 -25.00
C ARG A 292 4.63 -21.33 -26.43
N GLU A 293 4.00 -22.37 -26.97
CA GLU A 293 4.24 -22.89 -28.32
C GLU A 293 3.37 -22.21 -29.39
N ASP A 294 2.21 -21.65 -29.02
CA ASP A 294 1.21 -21.07 -29.94
C ASP A 294 1.50 -19.62 -30.36
N ARG A 295 2.48 -18.95 -29.76
CA ARG A 295 2.78 -17.50 -29.97
C ARG A 295 3.18 -17.13 -31.41
N SER A 296 3.51 -18.12 -32.23
CA SER A 296 3.90 -17.97 -33.63
C SER A 296 2.93 -18.62 -34.61
N ASP A 297 1.84 -19.22 -34.13
CA ASP A 297 0.85 -19.87 -34.98
C ASP A 297 -0.21 -18.85 -35.45
N LEU A 298 -0.14 -18.48 -36.73
CA LEU A 298 -1.13 -17.61 -37.40
C LEU A 298 -2.18 -18.43 -38.15
N SER A 299 -2.40 -19.69 -37.77
CA SER A 299 -3.39 -20.56 -38.39
C SER A 299 -4.82 -20.13 -38.05
N ALA A 300 -5.77 -20.49 -38.91
CA ALA A 300 -7.20 -20.34 -38.62
C ALA A 300 -7.65 -21.12 -37.37
N GLU A 301 -6.87 -22.14 -36.97
CA GLU A 301 -7.12 -22.90 -35.73
C GLU A 301 -6.69 -22.10 -34.49
N ALA A 302 -5.65 -21.27 -34.59
CA ALA A 302 -5.29 -20.31 -33.55
C ALA A 302 -6.37 -19.21 -33.38
N ASP A 303 -6.90 -18.70 -34.49
CA ASP A 303 -8.00 -17.72 -34.48
C ASP A 303 -9.26 -18.32 -33.84
N ALA A 304 -9.66 -19.54 -34.22
CA ALA A 304 -10.81 -20.24 -33.63
C ALA A 304 -10.64 -20.52 -32.12
N ARG A 305 -9.40 -20.81 -31.67
CA ARG A 305 -9.08 -20.95 -30.24
C ARG A 305 -9.19 -19.62 -29.50
N SER A 306 -8.74 -18.52 -30.12
CA SER A 306 -8.86 -17.15 -29.59
C SER A 306 -10.33 -16.73 -29.45
N ASP A 307 -11.17 -17.02 -30.45
CA ASP A 307 -12.61 -16.73 -30.41
C ASP A 307 -13.32 -17.54 -29.31
N ALA A 308 -13.01 -18.84 -29.19
CA ALA A 308 -13.55 -19.68 -28.11
C ALA A 308 -13.13 -19.17 -26.72
N ARG A 309 -11.92 -18.61 -26.59
CA ARG A 309 -11.44 -17.99 -25.35
C ARG A 309 -12.23 -16.72 -25.01
N MET A 310 -12.58 -15.91 -26.00
CA MET A 310 -13.42 -14.72 -25.83
C MET A 310 -14.86 -15.09 -25.41
N GLU A 311 -15.46 -16.09 -26.04
CA GLU A 311 -16.80 -16.57 -25.65
C GLU A 311 -16.82 -17.08 -24.20
N ARG A 312 -15.76 -17.77 -23.76
CA ARG A 312 -15.63 -18.25 -22.37
C ARG A 312 -15.40 -17.12 -21.37
N ARG A 313 -14.59 -16.12 -21.73
CA ARG A 313 -14.43 -14.89 -20.94
C ARG A 313 -15.79 -14.25 -20.71
N ASP A 314 -16.56 -14.06 -21.78
CA ASP A 314 -17.86 -13.41 -21.71
C ASP A 314 -18.84 -14.24 -20.85
N ALA A 315 -18.77 -15.58 -20.93
CA ALA A 315 -19.53 -16.47 -20.07
C ALA A 315 -19.14 -16.38 -18.58
N LEU A 316 -17.84 -16.30 -18.23
CA LEU A 316 -17.42 -16.10 -16.83
C LEU A 316 -17.84 -14.73 -16.32
N MET A 317 -17.73 -13.68 -17.14
CA MET A 317 -18.16 -12.34 -16.75
C MET A 317 -19.66 -12.30 -16.46
N ALA A 318 -20.47 -12.93 -17.32
CA ALA A 318 -21.91 -13.07 -17.09
C ALA A 318 -22.22 -13.90 -15.82
N ALA A 319 -21.50 -15.00 -15.59
CA ALA A 319 -21.66 -15.82 -14.39
C ALA A 319 -21.26 -15.07 -13.12
N ALA A 320 -20.14 -14.34 -13.17
CA ALA A 320 -19.66 -13.49 -12.10
C ALA A 320 -20.67 -12.40 -11.77
N GLU A 321 -21.17 -11.66 -12.76
CA GLU A 321 -22.19 -10.62 -12.58
C GLU A 321 -23.45 -11.13 -11.87
N ALA A 322 -23.88 -12.36 -12.21
CA ALA A 322 -25.03 -13.03 -11.62
C ALA A 322 -24.87 -13.40 -10.13
N LEU A 323 -23.66 -13.35 -9.57
CA LEU A 323 -23.42 -13.70 -8.16
C LEU A 323 -23.99 -12.63 -7.20
N PRO A 324 -24.61 -13.03 -6.08
CA PRO A 324 -25.17 -12.08 -5.12
C PRO A 324 -24.07 -11.26 -4.46
N ALA A 325 -24.19 -9.92 -4.43
CA ALA A 325 -23.15 -9.03 -3.88
C ALA A 325 -22.94 -9.16 -2.36
N GLY A 326 -23.82 -9.89 -1.66
CA GLY A 326 -23.86 -9.93 -0.20
C GLY A 326 -22.92 -10.94 0.47
N SER A 327 -22.42 -11.96 -0.24
CA SER A 327 -21.49 -12.93 0.34
C SER A 327 -20.03 -12.61 -0.03
N ARG A 328 -19.10 -12.89 0.89
CA ARG A 328 -17.66 -12.68 0.65
C ARG A 328 -17.16 -13.55 -0.50
N GLU A 329 -17.67 -14.77 -0.57
CA GLU A 329 -17.35 -15.76 -1.59
C GLU A 329 -17.80 -15.29 -2.98
N ALA A 330 -18.99 -14.72 -3.10
CA ALA A 330 -19.47 -14.13 -4.36
C ALA A 330 -18.65 -12.90 -4.79
N ARG A 331 -18.17 -12.10 -3.83
CA ARG A 331 -17.28 -10.96 -4.11
C ARG A 331 -15.90 -11.43 -4.58
N HIS A 332 -15.34 -12.45 -3.94
CA HIS A 332 -14.10 -13.10 -4.37
C HIS A 332 -14.23 -13.71 -5.78
N ALA A 333 -15.34 -14.35 -6.05
CA ALA A 333 -15.64 -14.95 -7.34
C ALA A 333 -15.75 -13.90 -8.47
N LYS A 334 -16.42 -12.79 -8.19
CA LYS A 334 -16.45 -11.61 -9.08
C LYS A 334 -15.05 -11.04 -9.32
N ALA A 335 -14.21 -11.05 -8.29
CA ALA A 335 -12.84 -10.57 -8.36
C ALA A 335 -11.96 -11.31 -9.34
N LEU A 336 -11.98 -12.62 -9.22
CA LEU A 336 -11.19 -13.47 -10.07
C LEU A 336 -11.60 -13.28 -11.55
N ALA A 337 -12.91 -13.12 -11.80
CA ALA A 337 -13.42 -12.88 -13.14
C ALA A 337 -13.00 -11.51 -13.72
N PHE A 338 -13.04 -10.43 -12.93
CA PHE A 338 -12.60 -9.10 -13.38
C PHE A 338 -11.09 -9.03 -13.59
N ALA A 339 -10.29 -9.65 -12.72
CA ALA A 339 -8.84 -9.76 -12.90
C ALA A 339 -8.50 -10.58 -14.16
N TRP A 340 -9.30 -11.61 -14.46
CA TRP A 340 -9.17 -12.38 -15.71
C TRP A 340 -9.40 -11.51 -16.93
N ASP A 341 -10.47 -10.72 -16.95
CA ASP A 341 -10.80 -9.79 -18.04
C ASP A 341 -9.66 -8.79 -18.31
N ALA A 342 -9.15 -8.16 -17.24
CA ALA A 342 -8.02 -7.24 -17.32
C ALA A 342 -6.77 -7.91 -17.91
N SER A 343 -6.46 -9.13 -17.48
CA SER A 343 -5.30 -9.88 -17.99
C SER A 343 -5.39 -10.20 -19.48
N ILE A 344 -6.60 -10.53 -19.99
CA ILE A 344 -6.84 -10.82 -21.42
C ILE A 344 -6.73 -9.54 -22.26
N MET A 345 -7.24 -8.41 -21.75
CA MET A 345 -7.15 -7.12 -22.45
C MET A 345 -5.70 -6.64 -22.56
N LEU A 346 -4.91 -6.83 -21.50
CA LEU A 346 -3.49 -6.51 -21.51
C LEU A 346 -2.69 -7.47 -22.41
N TRP A 347 -3.09 -8.75 -22.49
CA TRP A 347 -2.54 -9.71 -23.43
C TRP A 347 -2.76 -9.30 -24.90
N LYS A 348 -3.92 -8.72 -25.24
CA LYS A 348 -4.19 -8.18 -26.59
C LYS A 348 -3.43 -6.89 -26.92
N ALA A 349 -3.01 -6.13 -25.91
CA ALA A 349 -2.31 -4.85 -26.10
C ALA A 349 -0.81 -5.00 -26.44
N ASP A 350 -0.32 -6.23 -26.64
CA ASP A 350 1.08 -6.56 -26.96
C ASP A 350 2.08 -6.18 -25.84
N TRP A 351 1.58 -6.06 -24.60
CA TRP A 351 2.42 -5.87 -23.42
C TRP A 351 2.83 -7.25 -22.87
N THR A 352 4.11 -7.40 -22.50
CA THR A 352 4.61 -8.69 -22.01
C THR A 352 3.91 -9.05 -20.70
N ARG A 353 2.98 -10.01 -20.77
CA ARG A 353 2.33 -10.73 -19.66
C ARG A 353 3.24 -11.00 -18.46
N ASP A 354 4.53 -11.26 -18.72
CA ASP A 354 5.54 -11.49 -17.69
C ASP A 354 5.70 -10.28 -16.74
N GLN A 355 5.57 -9.04 -17.24
CA GLN A 355 5.59 -7.83 -16.41
C GLN A 355 4.35 -7.73 -15.50
N TYR A 356 3.16 -8.08 -16.01
CA TYR A 356 1.91 -8.01 -15.23
C TYR A 356 1.85 -8.99 -14.05
N GLY A 357 2.53 -10.14 -14.19
CA GLY A 357 2.72 -11.10 -13.11
C GLY A 357 3.88 -10.74 -12.18
N THR A 358 4.96 -10.15 -12.70
CA THR A 358 6.17 -9.85 -11.90
C THR A 358 6.15 -8.50 -11.19
N ASP A 359 5.34 -7.52 -11.64
CA ASP A 359 5.18 -6.22 -11.00
C ASP A 359 4.09 -6.19 -9.91
N GLY A 360 3.41 -7.33 -9.70
CA GLY A 360 2.42 -7.52 -8.65
C GLY A 360 1.02 -7.00 -8.98
N ARG A 361 0.76 -6.45 -10.18
CA ARG A 361 -0.54 -5.90 -10.57
C ARG A 361 -1.65 -6.94 -10.67
N LEU A 362 -1.34 -8.16 -11.12
CA LEU A 362 -2.30 -9.27 -11.07
C LEU A 362 -2.76 -9.59 -9.64
N MET A 363 -1.85 -9.51 -8.67
CA MET A 363 -2.16 -9.72 -7.25
C MET A 363 -2.97 -8.54 -6.67
N ILE A 364 -2.73 -7.32 -7.16
CA ILE A 364 -3.48 -6.10 -6.80
C ILE A 364 -4.93 -6.18 -7.30
N ASP A 365 -5.15 -6.54 -8.57
CA ASP A 365 -6.50 -6.67 -9.13
C ASP A 365 -7.30 -7.80 -8.47
N LEU A 366 -6.63 -8.91 -8.13
CA LEU A 366 -7.21 -9.98 -7.31
C LEU A 366 -7.57 -9.45 -5.92
N MET A 367 -6.68 -8.75 -5.23
CA MET A 367 -6.91 -8.24 -3.88
C MET A 367 -8.00 -7.17 -3.82
N ASP A 368 -8.01 -6.20 -4.72
CA ASP A 368 -9.00 -5.12 -4.77
C ASP A 368 -10.40 -5.68 -4.93
N SER A 369 -10.58 -6.66 -5.80
CA SER A 369 -11.91 -7.22 -5.96
C SER A 369 -12.24 -8.31 -4.91
N LEU A 370 -11.26 -8.94 -4.23
CA LEU A 370 -11.50 -9.78 -3.04
C LEU A 370 -12.05 -8.93 -1.87
N THR A 371 -11.69 -7.64 -1.77
CA THR A 371 -12.25 -6.73 -0.76
C THR A 371 -13.68 -6.29 -1.05
N GLY A 372 -14.12 -6.41 -2.31
CA GLY A 372 -15.52 -6.36 -2.69
C GLY A 372 -16.13 -4.96 -2.68
N GLU A 373 -15.34 -3.94 -2.99
CA GLU A 373 -15.91 -2.63 -3.35
C GLU A 373 -16.45 -2.69 -4.79
N PRO A 374 -17.71 -2.31 -5.03
CA PRO A 374 -18.21 -2.18 -6.38
C PRO A 374 -17.36 -1.13 -7.10
N ARG A 375 -16.87 -1.45 -8.31
CA ARG A 375 -16.48 -0.41 -9.27
C ARG A 375 -17.65 0.58 -9.31
N VAL A 376 -17.43 1.79 -8.80
CA VAL A 376 -18.37 2.89 -8.99
C VAL A 376 -18.47 3.01 -10.50
N ALA A 377 -19.57 2.51 -11.07
CA ALA A 377 -19.97 2.85 -12.43
C ALA A 377 -19.79 4.36 -12.52
N HIS A 378 -19.15 4.86 -13.58
CA HIS A 378 -18.96 6.29 -13.86
C HIS A 378 -20.31 7.03 -13.88
N ALA A 379 -20.94 7.17 -12.72
CA ALA A 379 -21.92 8.16 -12.41
C ALA A 379 -21.17 9.47 -12.50
N ALA A 380 -21.71 10.40 -13.29
CA ALA A 380 -21.16 11.71 -13.57
C ALA A 380 -20.31 12.17 -12.39
N ILE A 381 -18.98 12.25 -12.63
CA ILE A 381 -17.99 12.76 -11.69
C ILE A 381 -18.68 13.91 -10.96
N PRO A 382 -18.96 13.81 -9.64
CA PRO A 382 -19.49 14.96 -8.93
C PRO A 382 -18.46 16.04 -9.19
N GLU A 383 -18.91 17.14 -9.83
CA GLU A 383 -18.07 18.26 -10.22
C GLU A 383 -17.13 18.50 -9.05
N VAL A 384 -15.86 18.10 -9.24
CA VAL A 384 -14.86 18.17 -8.19
C VAL A 384 -14.88 19.63 -7.80
N VAL A 385 -15.42 19.92 -6.62
CA VAL A 385 -15.53 21.29 -6.13
C VAL A 385 -14.11 21.78 -6.14
N ALA A 386 -13.77 22.57 -7.16
CA ALA A 386 -12.39 22.87 -7.52
C ALA A 386 -11.70 23.27 -6.23
N LEU A 387 -10.79 22.41 -5.75
CA LEU A 387 -10.08 22.61 -4.50
C LEU A 387 -9.49 24.00 -4.62
N LYS A 388 -10.05 24.94 -3.84
CA LYS A 388 -9.81 26.36 -4.02
C LYS A 388 -8.31 26.56 -3.91
N THR A 389 -7.67 26.83 -5.04
CA THR A 389 -6.21 26.85 -5.13
C THR A 389 -5.72 27.79 -4.03
N PRO A 390 -4.78 27.36 -3.16
CA PRO A 390 -4.28 28.23 -2.12
C PRO A 390 -3.85 29.54 -2.76
N ASN A 391 -4.29 30.68 -2.21
CA ASN A 391 -4.05 31.99 -2.79
C ASN A 391 -2.57 32.38 -2.58
N LEU A 392 -1.68 31.70 -3.30
CA LEU A 392 -0.24 31.90 -3.30
C LEU A 392 0.08 33.07 -4.21
N ASN A 393 0.71 34.09 -3.65
CA ASN A 393 1.21 35.20 -4.43
C ASN A 393 2.53 34.81 -5.13
N LEU A 394 2.42 34.03 -6.21
CA LEU A 394 3.55 33.62 -7.04
C LEU A 394 4.17 34.78 -7.82
N SER A 395 3.51 35.94 -7.85
CA SER A 395 3.91 37.05 -8.72
C SER A 395 5.24 37.72 -8.33
N SER A 396 5.69 37.50 -7.10
CA SER A 396 6.93 38.06 -6.54
C SER A 396 8.16 37.18 -6.76
N TYR A 397 7.99 35.94 -7.24
CA TYR A 397 9.07 34.97 -7.39
C TYR A 397 9.80 35.18 -8.74
N SER A 398 11.11 34.96 -8.74
CA SER A 398 11.91 34.90 -9.98
C SER A 398 11.62 33.62 -10.77
N VAL A 399 12.04 33.56 -12.04
CA VAL A 399 11.88 32.35 -12.88
C VAL A 399 12.56 31.14 -12.22
N SER A 400 13.83 31.26 -11.86
CA SER A 400 14.56 30.18 -11.16
C SER A 400 13.88 29.74 -9.85
N GLN A 401 13.33 30.68 -9.04
CA GLN A 401 12.58 30.32 -7.83
C GLN A 401 11.28 29.57 -8.15
N LEU A 402 10.56 29.96 -9.20
CA LEU A 402 9.37 29.24 -9.67
C LEU A 402 9.75 27.85 -10.21
N CYS A 403 10.86 27.72 -10.95
CA CYS A 403 11.36 26.44 -11.44
C CYS A 403 11.70 25.49 -10.28
N ALA A 404 12.39 25.98 -9.25
CA ALA A 404 12.67 25.21 -8.04
C ALA A 404 11.39 24.78 -7.31
N LEU A 405 10.43 25.70 -7.18
CA LEU A 405 9.14 25.42 -6.53
C LEU A 405 8.32 24.38 -7.32
N PHE A 406 8.35 24.42 -8.65
CA PHE A 406 7.73 23.40 -9.50
C PHE A 406 8.32 22.02 -9.21
N GLY A 407 9.66 21.88 -9.20
CA GLY A 407 10.32 20.60 -8.92
C GLY A 407 10.05 20.06 -7.52
N VAL A 408 9.79 20.93 -6.53
CA VAL A 408 9.33 20.50 -5.20
C VAL A 408 7.94 19.90 -5.26
N TYR A 409 6.99 20.58 -5.92
CA TYR A 409 5.61 20.07 -6.02
C TYR A 409 5.47 18.85 -6.93
N GLU A 410 6.26 18.75 -8.01
CA GLU A 410 6.33 17.57 -8.87
C GLU A 410 6.74 16.33 -8.06
N ARG A 411 7.84 16.41 -7.30
CA ARG A 411 8.26 15.29 -6.45
C ARG A 411 7.25 14.99 -5.34
N ALA A 412 6.71 16.02 -4.70
CA ALA A 412 5.73 15.83 -3.63
C ALA A 412 4.47 15.12 -4.16
N GLU A 413 3.95 15.53 -5.31
CA GLU A 413 2.83 14.89 -5.99
C GLU A 413 3.11 13.41 -6.29
N ASP A 414 4.24 13.10 -6.93
CA ASP A 414 4.63 11.72 -7.24
C ASP A 414 4.70 10.87 -5.96
N HIS A 415 5.24 11.42 -4.87
CA HIS A 415 5.32 10.75 -3.59
C HIS A 415 3.96 10.54 -2.93
N PHE A 416 3.07 11.53 -2.94
CA PHE A 416 1.73 11.38 -2.39
C PHE A 416 0.91 10.38 -3.19
N TYR A 417 0.91 10.45 -4.52
CA TYR A 417 0.21 9.45 -5.32
C TYR A 417 0.80 8.06 -5.12
N SER A 418 2.13 7.91 -5.10
CA SER A 418 2.76 6.61 -4.82
C SER A 418 2.37 6.07 -3.43
N ALA A 419 2.29 6.95 -2.42
CA ALA A 419 1.90 6.58 -1.06
C ALA A 419 0.41 6.28 -0.92
N ALA A 420 -0.47 6.88 -1.74
CA ALA A 420 -1.92 6.62 -1.71
C ALA A 420 -2.27 5.15 -1.97
N TRP A 421 -1.41 4.46 -2.72
CA TRP A 421 -1.52 3.03 -3.05
C TRP A 421 -1.06 2.10 -1.93
N TRP A 422 -0.60 2.63 -0.78
CA TRP A 422 -0.13 1.79 0.30
C TRP A 422 -1.33 1.10 0.98
N PRO A 423 -1.47 -0.25 0.93
CA PRO A 423 -2.70 -0.94 1.36
C PRO A 423 -3.06 -0.73 2.84
N LYS A 424 -2.14 -0.14 3.60
CA LYS A 424 -2.19 -0.02 5.06
C LYS A 424 -2.71 1.34 5.54
N LEU A 425 -2.93 2.30 4.64
CA LEU A 425 -3.57 3.57 4.96
C LEU A 425 -5.08 3.43 5.21
N GLY A 426 -5.69 2.35 4.72
CA GLY A 426 -7.14 2.20 4.64
C GLY A 426 -7.76 3.24 3.69
N GLU A 427 -9.07 3.14 3.45
CA GLU A 427 -9.78 4.03 2.52
C GLU A 427 -9.66 5.51 2.89
N THR A 428 -9.85 5.83 4.18
CA THR A 428 -9.75 7.22 4.68
C THR A 428 -8.33 7.77 4.56
N GLY A 429 -7.31 6.97 4.86
CA GLY A 429 -5.92 7.41 4.74
C GLY A 429 -5.50 7.56 3.28
N SER A 430 -5.91 6.63 2.42
CA SER A 430 -5.68 6.71 0.98
C SER A 430 -6.32 7.97 0.39
N SER A 431 -7.59 8.24 0.71
CA SER A 431 -8.27 9.48 0.29
C SER A 431 -7.54 10.73 0.77
N LEU A 432 -7.08 10.78 2.02
CA LEU A 432 -6.35 11.95 2.55
C LEU A 432 -4.99 12.18 1.88
N VAL A 433 -4.33 11.10 1.47
CA VAL A 433 -3.05 11.15 0.76
C VAL A 433 -3.26 11.55 -0.70
N THR A 434 -4.30 11.02 -1.35
CA THR A 434 -4.73 11.43 -2.70
C THR A 434 -5.13 12.90 -2.74
N ASP A 435 -5.92 13.37 -1.77
CA ASP A 435 -6.31 14.80 -1.65
C ASP A 435 -5.09 15.72 -1.55
N GLU A 436 -4.03 15.27 -0.87
CA GLU A 436 -2.78 16.00 -0.75
C GLU A 436 -1.93 15.94 -2.03
N GLY A 437 -1.96 14.80 -2.74
CA GLY A 437 -1.43 14.67 -4.10
C GLY A 437 -2.10 15.63 -5.08
N ASP A 438 -3.44 15.66 -5.10
CA ASP A 438 -4.25 16.58 -5.90
C ASP A 438 -3.93 18.04 -5.56
N ARG A 439 -3.74 18.35 -4.28
CA ARG A 439 -3.32 19.68 -3.84
C ARG A 439 -1.93 20.04 -4.37
N CYS A 440 -0.97 19.11 -4.33
CA CYS A 440 0.37 19.33 -4.88
C CYS A 440 0.33 19.50 -6.40
N MET A 441 -0.47 18.70 -7.10
CA MET A 441 -0.70 18.83 -8.54
C MET A 441 -1.28 20.20 -8.90
N ALA A 442 -2.30 20.66 -8.15
CA ALA A 442 -2.88 21.98 -8.37
C ALA A 442 -1.87 23.13 -8.14
N LEU A 443 -0.97 22.98 -7.16
CA LEU A 443 0.10 23.93 -6.91
C LEU A 443 1.18 23.90 -8.00
N LYS A 444 1.57 22.71 -8.45
CA LYS A 444 2.46 22.49 -9.60
C LYS A 444 1.91 23.19 -10.85
N ASP A 445 0.63 23.00 -11.14
CA ASP A 445 -0.05 23.65 -12.26
C ASP A 445 -0.10 25.18 -12.13
N ALA A 446 -0.38 25.71 -10.94
CA ALA A 446 -0.39 27.15 -10.70
C ALA A 446 1.00 27.77 -10.89
N VAL A 447 2.07 27.07 -10.49
CA VAL A 447 3.46 27.51 -10.73
C VAL A 447 3.78 27.50 -12.21
N ALA A 448 3.39 26.45 -12.95
CA ALA A 448 3.60 26.40 -14.39
C ALA A 448 2.80 27.47 -15.15
N ASP A 449 1.58 27.78 -14.72
CA ASP A 449 0.78 28.87 -15.27
C ASP A 449 1.44 30.23 -15.03
N GLU A 450 2.06 30.43 -13.86
CA GLU A 450 2.81 31.64 -13.59
C GLU A 450 4.11 31.70 -14.42
N LEU A 451 4.85 30.60 -14.54
CA LEU A 451 6.03 30.49 -15.42
C LEU A 451 5.67 30.84 -16.86
N GLN A 452 4.54 30.36 -17.38
CA GLN A 452 4.08 30.66 -18.75
C GLN A 452 3.95 32.17 -18.99
N LYS A 453 3.51 32.95 -17.99
CA LYS A 453 3.34 34.42 -18.09
C LYS A 453 4.67 35.18 -18.04
N ARG A 454 5.73 34.58 -17.50
CA ARG A 454 7.03 35.24 -17.28
C ARG A 454 7.86 35.25 -18.56
N LYS A 455 8.58 36.35 -18.77
CA LYS A 455 9.63 36.44 -19.79
C LYS A 455 10.97 36.10 -19.11
N PRO A 456 11.77 35.18 -19.67
CA PRO A 456 13.10 34.89 -19.13
C PRO A 456 14.01 36.14 -19.26
N VAL A 457 14.87 36.35 -18.26
CA VAL A 457 15.79 37.50 -18.24
C VAL A 457 17.07 37.19 -19.02
N ASP A 458 17.52 35.94 -18.95
CA ASP A 458 18.71 35.43 -19.63
C ASP A 458 18.45 34.04 -20.26
N THR A 459 19.51 33.45 -20.83
CA THR A 459 19.44 32.13 -21.47
C THR A 459 19.20 30.99 -20.47
N GLY A 460 19.73 31.07 -19.25
CA GLY A 460 19.52 30.06 -18.23
C GLY A 460 18.07 30.01 -17.77
N ASP A 461 17.48 31.18 -17.49
CA ASP A 461 16.05 31.32 -17.20
C ASP A 461 15.18 30.75 -18.34
N ALA A 462 15.57 31.01 -19.59
CA ALA A 462 14.82 30.55 -20.76
C ALA A 462 14.84 29.02 -20.89
N ASP A 463 16.00 28.41 -20.65
CA ASP A 463 16.19 26.96 -20.71
C ASP A 463 15.46 26.24 -19.56
N GLU A 464 15.65 26.68 -18.31
CA GLU A 464 14.98 26.09 -17.13
C GLU A 464 13.45 26.18 -17.24
N ARG A 465 12.93 27.36 -17.62
CA ARG A 465 11.50 27.55 -17.85
C ARG A 465 11.00 26.69 -19.01
N GLY A 466 11.78 26.59 -20.08
CA GLY A 466 11.43 25.82 -21.26
C GLY A 466 11.28 24.33 -20.95
N GLU A 467 12.21 23.77 -20.17
CA GLU A 467 12.15 22.38 -19.73
C GLU A 467 10.86 22.07 -18.96
N ILE A 468 10.52 22.88 -17.95
CA ILE A 468 9.34 22.66 -17.11
C ILE A 468 8.04 22.74 -17.91
N LEU A 469 7.91 23.75 -18.75
CA LEU A 469 6.73 23.92 -19.59
C LEU A 469 6.60 22.77 -20.60
N MET A 470 7.71 22.27 -21.14
CA MET A 470 7.70 21.11 -22.03
C MET A 470 7.30 19.82 -21.31
N ARG A 471 7.85 19.56 -20.11
CA ARG A 471 7.45 18.39 -19.29
C ARG A 471 5.95 18.39 -19.02
N ARG A 472 5.39 19.53 -18.61
CA ARG A 472 3.94 19.68 -18.38
C ARG A 472 3.12 19.38 -19.63
N MET A 473 3.55 19.86 -20.80
CA MET A 473 2.83 19.64 -22.05
C MET A 473 2.87 18.16 -22.50
N LEU A 474 4.04 17.52 -22.36
CA LEU A 474 4.20 16.09 -22.66
C LEU A 474 3.29 15.21 -21.81
N LEU A 475 3.16 15.51 -20.51
CA LEU A 475 2.28 14.77 -19.60
C LEU A 475 0.78 14.89 -19.97
N ARG A 476 0.38 15.98 -20.65
CA ARG A 476 -1.01 16.16 -21.12
C ARG A 476 -1.32 15.37 -22.39
N GLY A 477 -0.30 14.88 -23.10
CA GLY A 477 -0.46 14.09 -24.33
C GLY A 477 -0.98 14.85 -25.55
N ASP A 478 -1.06 16.18 -25.49
CA ASP A 478 -1.44 17.03 -26.64
C ASP A 478 -0.18 17.37 -27.46
N TRP A 479 0.11 16.54 -28.47
CA TRP A 479 1.32 16.65 -29.29
C TRP A 479 1.36 17.93 -30.14
N ASP A 480 0.21 18.43 -30.60
CA ASP A 480 0.14 19.64 -31.42
C ASP A 480 0.42 20.88 -30.57
N ALA A 481 -0.21 20.98 -29.40
CA ALA A 481 0.06 22.06 -28.46
C ALA A 481 1.51 22.00 -27.94
N THR A 482 2.06 20.80 -27.74
CA THR A 482 3.47 20.58 -27.38
C THR A 482 4.41 21.11 -28.47
N ALA A 483 4.14 20.80 -29.74
CA ALA A 483 4.96 21.28 -30.85
C ALA A 483 4.92 22.81 -30.99
N HIS A 484 3.74 23.42 -30.81
CA HIS A 484 3.59 24.87 -30.80
C HIS A 484 4.35 25.53 -29.65
N GLN A 485 4.24 24.98 -28.44
CA GLN A 485 4.97 25.48 -27.26
C GLN A 485 6.50 25.35 -27.47
N ALA A 486 6.98 24.21 -27.98
CA ALA A 486 8.40 24.01 -28.28
C ALA A 486 8.94 25.05 -29.26
N CYS A 487 8.18 25.38 -30.31
CA CYS A 487 8.56 26.40 -31.27
C CYS A 487 8.63 27.80 -30.63
N SER A 488 7.67 28.14 -29.76
CA SER A 488 7.67 29.41 -29.01
C SER A 488 8.92 29.51 -28.11
N LEU A 489 9.17 28.47 -27.31
CA LEU A 489 10.31 28.42 -26.38
C LEU A 489 11.66 28.52 -27.12
N ARG A 490 11.81 27.83 -28.25
CA ARG A 490 13.01 27.92 -29.10
C ARG A 490 13.27 29.36 -29.57
N ASN A 491 12.22 30.07 -29.98
CA ASN A 491 12.35 31.46 -30.43
C ASN A 491 12.74 32.39 -29.28
N GLU A 492 12.27 32.13 -28.06
CA GLU A 492 12.64 32.89 -26.87
C GLU A 492 14.12 32.68 -26.49
N VAL A 493 14.61 31.44 -26.50
CA VAL A 493 16.04 31.13 -26.26
C VAL A 493 16.92 31.83 -27.30
N ALA A 494 16.57 31.75 -28.59
CA ALA A 494 17.30 32.44 -29.65
C ALA A 494 17.31 33.98 -29.47
N ALA A 495 16.20 34.55 -29.01
CA ALA A 495 16.10 35.98 -28.73
C ALA A 495 16.95 36.41 -27.52
N CYS A 496 17.19 35.52 -26.55
CA CYS A 496 18.10 35.76 -25.43
C CYS A 496 19.57 35.65 -25.85
N GLN A 497 19.90 34.70 -26.73
CA GLN A 497 21.26 34.51 -27.25
C GLN A 497 21.74 35.68 -28.11
N GLY A 498 20.86 36.32 -28.89
CA GLY A 498 21.21 37.45 -29.77
C GLY A 498 21.43 38.80 -29.08
N LYS A 499 21.38 38.87 -27.74
CA LYS A 499 21.56 40.10 -26.96
C LYS A 499 22.95 40.23 -26.30
N HIS A 500 23.83 39.26 -26.52
CA HIS A 500 25.23 39.30 -26.11
C HIS A 500 26.10 39.74 -27.28
#